data_AF-A0A6F8V1J8-F1
#
_entry.id   AF-A0A6F8V1J8-F1
#
_cell.length_a   1.000
_cell.length_b   1.000
_cell.length_c   1.000
_cell.angle_alpha   90.00
_cell.angle_beta   90.00
_cell.angle_gamma   90.00
#
_symmetry.space_group_name_H-M   'P 1'
#
loop_
_entity.id
_entity.type
_entity.pdbx_description
1 polymer ?
#
loop_
_entity_poly.entity_id
_entity_poly.type
_entity_poly.pdbx_seq_one_letter_code
_entity_poly.pdbx_strand_id
1 'polypeptide(L)'
;MVRKLPLHLRRERTRHGTVVYFVRVGHGPRVRIRETFDTPEFWDAYTAALQGKPAEARASKPENKAGSLAWLVARYMASADWSNEISAATRKQRGAIYRTVMPKLGTSPTRQ
;
A
#
# COMPACT_ATOMS: atom_id res chain seq x y z
N MET A 1 -4.47 -5.61 -36.98
CA MET A 1 -5.71 -5.47 -36.17
C MET A 1 -5.49 -4.37 -35.12
N VAL A 2 -6.28 -3.30 -35.15
CA VAL A 2 -6.21 -2.24 -34.13
C VAL A 2 -6.86 -2.78 -32.86
N ARG A 3 -6.08 -3.10 -31.82
CA ARG A 3 -6.62 -3.45 -30.50
C ARG A 3 -7.34 -2.21 -29.96
N LYS A 4 -8.67 -2.19 -30.09
CA LYS A 4 -9.51 -1.15 -29.49
C LYS A 4 -9.26 -1.15 -27.98
N LEU A 5 -9.03 0.02 -27.39
CA LEU A 5 -8.87 0.12 -25.95
C LEU A 5 -10.13 -0.48 -25.29
N PRO A 6 -9.97 -1.26 -24.20
CA PRO A 6 -11.09 -1.82 -23.45
C PRO A 6 -12.09 -0.72 -23.07
N LEU A 7 -13.38 -1.07 -23.14
CA LEU A 7 -14.48 -0.15 -22.83
C LEU A 7 -14.28 0.42 -21.42
N HIS A 8 -14.50 1.74 -21.24
CA HIS A 8 -14.31 2.45 -19.96
C HIS A 8 -12.87 2.68 -19.48
N LEU A 9 -11.84 2.25 -20.22
CA LEU A 9 -10.44 2.49 -19.89
C LEU A 9 -9.92 3.79 -20.52
N ARG A 10 -9.45 4.72 -19.70
CA ARG A 10 -8.81 5.97 -20.12
C ARG A 10 -7.33 5.95 -19.78
N ARG A 11 -6.49 6.10 -20.80
CA ARG A 11 -5.04 6.29 -20.66
C ARG A 11 -4.74 7.77 -20.52
N GLU A 12 -4.01 8.15 -19.48
CA GLU A 12 -3.58 9.52 -19.23
C GLU A 12 -2.07 9.55 -18.98
N ARG A 13 -1.37 10.53 -19.54
CA ARG A 13 0.05 10.74 -19.28
C ARG A 13 0.20 11.89 -18.30
N THR A 14 0.86 11.63 -17.17
CA THR A 14 1.10 12.67 -16.17
C THR A 14 2.12 13.69 -16.70
N ARG A 15 2.15 14.88 -16.09
CA ARG A 15 3.16 15.91 -16.38
C ARG A 15 4.62 15.42 -16.23
N HIS A 16 4.84 14.35 -15.48
CA HIS A 16 6.15 13.74 -15.25
C HIS A 16 6.42 12.54 -16.18
N GLY A 17 5.60 12.36 -17.22
CA GLY A 17 5.81 11.33 -18.24
C GLY A 17 5.29 9.93 -17.89
N THR A 18 4.78 9.70 -16.67
CA THR A 18 4.22 8.42 -16.23
C THR A 18 2.87 8.16 -16.90
N VAL A 19 2.64 6.95 -17.41
CA VAL A 19 1.34 6.54 -17.94
C VAL A 19 0.47 6.02 -16.80
N VAL A 20 -0.74 6.55 -16.70
CA VAL A 20 -1.73 6.18 -15.68
C VAL A 20 -3.02 5.76 -16.37
N TYR A 21 -3.66 4.75 -15.82
CA TYR A 21 -4.91 4.20 -16.33
C TYR A 21 -6.05 4.48 -15.36
N PHE A 22 -7.15 5.00 -15.89
CA PHE A 22 -8.38 5.23 -15.14
C PHE A 22 -9.50 4.40 -15.75
N VAL A 23 -10.28 3.73 -14.91
CA VAL A 23 -11.54 3.09 -15.31
C VAL A 23 -12.69 3.96 -14.83
N ARG A 24 -13.64 4.25 -15.74
CA ARG A 24 -14.86 4.98 -15.42
C ARG A 24 -16.06 4.40 -16.16
N VAL A 25 -16.96 3.78 -15.42
CA VAL A 25 -18.22 3.25 -15.93
C VAL A 25 -19.31 4.31 -15.78
N GLY A 26 -19.87 4.81 -16.88
CA GLY A 26 -20.92 5.84 -16.89
C GLY A 26 -20.54 7.12 -16.12
N HIS A 27 -21.42 7.54 -15.19
CA HIS A 27 -21.18 8.65 -14.25
C HIS A 27 -20.51 8.21 -12.94
N GLY A 28 -20.08 6.95 -12.84
CA GLY A 28 -19.49 6.36 -11.64
C GLY A 28 -18.11 6.92 -11.26
N PRO A 29 -17.58 6.46 -10.10
CA PRO A 29 -16.30 6.91 -9.57
C PRO A 29 -15.15 6.57 -10.53
N ARG A 30 -14.18 7.49 -10.62
CA ARG A 30 -12.94 7.26 -11.39
C ARG A 30 -12.00 6.39 -10.57
N VAL A 31 -11.83 5.13 -10.96
CA VAL A 31 -10.89 4.20 -10.30
C VAL A 31 -9.54 4.29 -11.00
N ARG A 32 -8.48 4.63 -10.26
CA ARG A 32 -7.11 4.67 -10.78
C ARG A 32 -6.46 3.31 -10.64
N ILE A 33 -6.06 2.71 -11.76
CA ILE A 33 -5.23 1.50 -11.77
C ILE A 33 -3.76 1.94 -11.70
N ARG A 34 -3.06 1.43 -10.69
CA ARG A 34 -1.63 1.71 -10.44
C ARG A 34 -0.70 0.65 -11.03
N GLU A 35 -1.27 -0.50 -11.40
CA GLU A 35 -0.56 -1.64 -11.97
C GLU A 35 -0.10 -1.36 -13.40
N THR A 36 0.92 -2.13 -13.84
CA THR A 36 1.50 -2.03 -15.18
C THR A 36 0.51 -2.56 -16.22
N PHE A 37 0.36 -1.85 -17.34
CA PHE A 37 -0.49 -2.28 -18.44
C PHE A 37 -0.06 -3.64 -18.98
N ASP A 38 -1.03 -4.51 -19.28
CA ASP A 38 -0.84 -5.87 -19.81
C ASP A 38 -0.35 -6.94 -18.81
N THR A 39 -0.36 -6.64 -17.50
CA THR A 39 -0.11 -7.66 -16.47
C THR A 39 -1.40 -8.31 -15.94
N PRO A 40 -1.35 -9.53 -15.38
CA PRO A 40 -2.52 -10.16 -14.77
C PRO A 40 -3.18 -9.31 -13.69
N GLU A 41 -2.38 -8.59 -12.90
CA GLU A 41 -2.85 -7.69 -11.84
C GLU A 41 -3.63 -6.50 -12.40
N PHE A 42 -3.25 -6.03 -13.59
CA PHE A 42 -3.97 -4.96 -14.28
C PHE A 42 -5.36 -5.41 -14.71
N TRP A 43 -5.47 -6.61 -15.27
CA TRP A 43 -6.75 -7.18 -15.70
C TRP A 43 -7.66 -7.51 -14.50
N ASP A 44 -7.10 -7.94 -13.37
CA ASP A 44 -7.82 -8.13 -12.12
C ASP A 44 -8.37 -6.81 -11.57
N ALA A 45 -7.53 -5.78 -11.47
CA ALA A 45 -7.94 -4.44 -11.06
C ALA A 45 -8.98 -3.80 -12.01
N TYR A 46 -8.84 -4.04 -13.31
CA TYR A 46 -9.80 -3.62 -14.33
C TYR A 46 -11.16 -4.30 -14.15
N THR A 47 -11.16 -5.62 -13.92
CA THR A 47 -12.40 -6.39 -13.70
C THR A 47 -13.09 -5.97 -12.40
N ALA A 48 -12.33 -5.75 -11.32
CA ALA A 48 -12.85 -5.22 -10.06
C ALA A 48 -13.48 -3.83 -10.24
N ALA A 49 -12.81 -2.94 -10.98
CA ALA A 49 -13.30 -1.59 -11.26
C ALA A 49 -14.58 -1.59 -12.12
N LEU A 50 -14.73 -2.54 -13.04
CA LEU A 50 -15.96 -2.72 -13.83
C LEU A 50 -17.14 -3.19 -12.96
N GLN A 51 -16.89 -4.02 -11.94
CA GLN A 51 -17.92 -4.49 -11.01
C GLN A 51 -18.37 -3.43 -10.00
N GLY A 52 -17.83 -2.21 -10.07
CA GLY A 52 -18.13 -1.13 -9.13
C GLY A 52 -17.58 -1.38 -7.72
N LYS A 53 -16.83 -2.46 -7.53
CA LYS A 53 -16.01 -2.63 -6.33
C LYS A 53 -14.86 -1.66 -6.51
N PRO A 54 -14.72 -0.61 -5.67
CA PRO A 54 -13.46 0.11 -5.65
C PRO A 54 -12.41 -0.97 -5.43
N ALA A 55 -11.46 -1.11 -6.36
CA ALA A 55 -10.26 -1.86 -6.08
C ALA A 55 -9.67 -1.15 -4.86
N GLU A 56 -10.00 -1.69 -3.68
CA GLU A 56 -9.52 -1.21 -2.40
C GLU A 56 -8.06 -0.98 -2.64
N ALA A 57 -7.64 0.29 -2.58
CA ALA A 57 -6.29 0.70 -2.88
C ALA A 57 -5.41 -0.28 -2.13
N ARG A 58 -4.78 -1.23 -2.85
CA ARG A 58 -4.10 -2.39 -2.28
C ARG A 58 -3.39 -1.88 -1.04
N ALA A 59 -3.90 -2.35 0.10
CA ALA A 59 -3.76 -1.73 1.40
C ALA A 59 -2.44 -0.98 1.52
N SER A 60 -2.52 0.30 1.87
CA SER A 60 -1.39 1.18 2.17
C SER A 60 -0.42 0.48 3.13
N LYS A 61 0.51 -0.33 2.60
CA LYS A 61 1.27 -1.34 3.37
C LYS A 61 0.34 -2.32 4.13
N PRO A 62 0.84 -3.46 4.63
CA PRO A 62 0.18 -4.07 5.77
C PRO A 62 0.21 -3.01 6.88
N GLU A 63 -0.87 -2.25 7.04
CA GLU A 63 -1.13 -1.45 8.23
C GLU A 63 -1.14 -2.46 9.37
N ASN A 64 0.03 -2.58 10.02
CA ASN A 64 0.28 -3.17 11.33
C ASN A 64 -0.93 -3.94 11.87
N LYS A 65 -1.20 -5.13 11.31
CA LYS A 65 -2.34 -5.94 11.75
C LYS A 65 -2.21 -6.09 13.27
N ALA A 66 -3.31 -5.90 14.00
CA ALA A 66 -3.30 -6.09 15.44
C ALA A 66 -2.71 -7.48 15.77
N GLY A 67 -1.69 -7.52 16.62
CA GLY A 67 -0.93 -8.75 16.90
C GLY A 67 0.21 -9.05 15.93
N SER A 68 0.63 -8.11 15.08
CA SER A 68 1.89 -8.20 14.33
C SER A 68 3.05 -7.55 15.10
N LEU A 69 4.29 -7.99 14.82
CA LEU A 69 5.47 -7.40 15.45
C LEU A 69 5.59 -5.90 15.17
N ALA A 70 5.24 -5.46 13.95
CA ALA A 70 5.28 -4.05 13.59
C ALA A 70 4.26 -3.22 14.40
N TRP A 71 3.09 -3.79 14.70
CA TRP A 71 2.10 -3.16 15.57
C TRP A 71 2.61 -3.00 17.01
N LEU A 72 3.24 -4.03 17.57
CA LEU A 72 3.82 -3.98 18.93
C LEU A 72 4.95 -2.96 19.03
N VAL A 73 5.88 -2.95 18.07
CA VAL A 73 7.00 -2.00 18.06
C VAL A 73 6.50 -0.57 17.93
N ALA A 74 5.49 -0.31 17.08
CA ALA A 74 4.88 1.01 16.97
C ALA A 74 4.26 1.48 18.29
N ARG A 75 3.57 0.58 19.01
CA ARG A 75 2.99 0.87 20.33
C ARG A 75 4.06 1.15 21.38
N TYR A 76 5.14 0.37 21.39
CA TYR A 76 6.27 0.59 22.30
C TYR A 76 6.98 1.92 22.02
N MET A 77 7.20 2.27 20.75
CA MET A 77 7.83 3.55 20.40
C MET A 77 6.98 4.78 20.74
N ALA A 78 5.66 4.60 20.93
CA ALA A 78 4.74 5.65 21.36
C ALA A 78 4.58 5.74 22.88
N SER A 79 5.17 4.82 23.67
CA SER A 79 5.05 4.83 25.13
C SER A 79 5.99 5.84 25.79
N ALA A 80 5.65 6.25 27.02
CA ALA A 80 6.48 7.12 27.84
C ALA A 80 7.85 6.50 28.15
N ASP A 81 7.93 5.17 28.29
CA ASP A 81 9.20 4.46 28.50
C ASP A 81 10.18 4.73 27.36
N TRP A 82 9.69 4.73 26.12
CA TRP A 82 10.51 5.02 24.95
C TRP A 82 10.93 6.49 24.89
N SER A 83 10.02 7.43 25.17
CA SER A 83 10.34 8.86 25.04
C SER A 83 11.15 9.43 26.20
N ASN A 84 10.89 8.95 27.43
CA ASN A 84 11.32 9.58 28.67
C ASN A 84 12.35 8.76 29.43
N GLU A 85 12.26 7.42 29.43
CA GLU A 85 13.11 6.58 30.28
C GLU A 85 14.42 6.15 29.61
N ILE A 86 14.47 6.15 28.27
CA ILE A 86 15.68 5.77 27.53
C ILE A 86 16.40 6.97 26.89
N SER A 87 17.73 6.96 27.00
CA SER A 87 18.59 8.00 26.44
C SER A 87 18.40 8.15 24.92
N ALA A 88 18.67 9.35 24.40
CA ALA A 88 18.61 9.62 22.96
C ALA A 88 19.56 8.72 22.14
N ALA A 89 20.73 8.39 22.69
CA ALA A 89 21.69 7.48 22.06
C ALA A 89 21.13 6.05 21.95
N THR A 90 20.50 5.55 23.03
CA THR A 90 19.87 4.23 23.07
C THR A 90 18.67 4.15 22.12
N ARG A 91 17.84 5.20 22.04
CA ARG A 91 16.75 5.29 21.05
C ARG A 91 17.26 5.20 19.63
N LYS A 92 18.35 5.90 19.31
CA LYS A 92 18.94 5.90 17.97
C LYS A 92 19.41 4.50 17.58
N GLN A 93 20.09 3.78 18.47
CA GLN A 93 20.54 2.41 18.23
C GLN A 93 19.36 1.44 18.06
N ARG A 94 18.40 1.45 18.99
CA ARG A 94 17.21 0.57 18.92
C ARG A 94 16.36 0.87 17.68
N GLY A 95 16.17 2.14 17.33
CA GLY A 95 15.45 2.54 16.11
C GLY A 95 16.14 2.14 14.81
N ALA A 96 17.47 2.02 14.81
CA ALA A 96 18.21 1.47 13.67
C ALA A 96 17.97 -0.05 13.54
N ILE A 97 17.97 -0.77 14.66
CA ILE A 97 17.65 -2.21 14.69
C ILE A 97 16.22 -2.45 14.17
N TYR A 98 15.23 -1.71 14.67
CA TYR A 98 13.85 -1.86 14.21
C TYR A 98 13.70 -1.58 12.71
N ARG A 99 14.39 -0.57 12.18
CA ARG A 99 14.39 -0.29 10.72
C ARG A 99 14.90 -1.46 9.88
N THR A 100 15.86 -2.22 10.39
CA THR A 100 16.41 -3.41 9.70
C THR A 100 15.50 -4.63 9.84
N VAL A 101 14.84 -4.79 10.99
CA VAL A 101 14.03 -5.98 11.32
C VAL A 101 12.60 -5.88 10.76
N MET A 102 11.99 -4.69 10.76
CA MET A 102 10.59 -4.48 10.37
C MET A 102 10.26 -4.98 8.94
N PRO A 103 11.12 -4.75 7.91
CA PRO A 103 10.85 -5.24 6.56
C PRO A 103 10.84 -6.77 6.46
N LYS A 104 11.53 -7.46 7.37
CA LYS A 104 11.67 -8.93 7.35
C LYS A 104 10.62 -9.63 8.19
N LEU A 105 10.29 -9.08 9.36
CA LEU A 105 9.47 -9.76 10.38
C LEU A 105 8.23 -8.96 10.81
N GLY A 106 8.04 -7.75 10.29
CA GLY A 106 6.98 -6.85 10.74
C GLY A 106 5.56 -7.40 10.56
N THR A 107 5.36 -8.26 9.55
CA THR A 107 4.06 -8.89 9.24
C THR A 107 3.84 -10.21 9.99
N SER A 108 4.85 -10.73 10.68
CA SER A 108 4.72 -12.01 11.40
C SER A 108 3.77 -11.86 12.60
N PRO A 109 2.85 -12.81 12.81
CA PRO A 109 1.97 -12.82 13.97
C PRO A 109 2.81 -13.07 15.23
N THR A 110 2.59 -12.27 16.26
CA THR A 110 3.16 -12.46 17.58
C THR A 110 2.16 -13.18 18.46
N ARG A 111 2.60 -14.24 19.15
CA ARG A 111 1.80 -14.90 20.17
C ARG A 111 1.71 -13.96 21.37
N GLN A 112 0.54 -13.37 21.58
CA GLN A 112 0.21 -12.60 22.79
C GLN A 112 -0.44 -13.49 23.84
#